data_AF-A0A0A9XP41-F1
#
_entry.id   AF-A0A0A9XP41-F1
#
_cell.length_a   1.000
_cell.length_b   1.000
_cell.length_c   1.000
_cell.angle_alpha   90.00
_cell.angle_beta   90.00
_cell.angle_gamma   90.00
#
_symmetry.space_group_name_H-M   'P 1'
#
loop_
_entity.id
_entity.type
_entity.pdbx_description
1 polymer ?
#
loop_
_entity_poly.entity_id
_entity_poly.type
_entity_poly.pdbx_seq_one_letter_code
_entity_poly.pdbx_strand_id
1 'polypeptide(L)'
;MTFGDKVMPGNFGLKDQAMALRWVKENIAAFGGNPNSVTVFGGSAGGASTHFLLKSPLCEDLVTRAVSHSGTINHVWSLFATENVKSTTMNVVKLTGCSRKDNEETLKCLQEVDAKALLMAIGQAQQMEAPDSIPYVPVIEPEGSEFAFATEDLSMRPSTKPWITSTSNGEYQLFLHYATTVPVSYFQNMSLHLGGYLEDLIGKHIAVNSIKSEGSASMERAYVPEKLPLQQFIVAMSKLYMDSGFIFPAILNALKHEGPKWMSRMEYKGELSTRDPITGIQNPDKVAGHDDEKFYYFNYRSRYQKIGPKETPEDYAVSKRLIKYLVNFAYYGDPTPPGSPSRWNQFTGNEVLRITAQGDYQADQSYYQQLANVLNTWFYYYGWN
;
A
#
# COMPACT_ATOMS: atom_id res chain seq x y z
N MET A 1 8.04 10.82 -11.68
CA MET A 1 7.91 11.62 -12.91
C MET A 1 8.02 10.71 -14.12
N THR A 2 7.24 10.96 -15.16
CA THR A 2 7.33 10.27 -16.46
C THR A 2 6.84 11.20 -17.58
N PHE A 3 7.41 11.10 -18.78
CA PHE A 3 6.85 11.73 -19.98
C PHE A 3 5.93 10.78 -20.75
N GLY A 4 5.79 9.53 -20.29
CA GLY A 4 5.07 8.47 -21.01
C GLY A 4 5.82 7.96 -22.24
N ASP A 5 7.13 8.22 -22.34
CA ASP A 5 7.99 7.80 -23.44
C ASP A 5 9.32 7.23 -22.93
N LYS A 6 10.22 6.88 -23.86
CA LYS A 6 11.53 6.28 -23.52
C LYS A 6 12.53 7.28 -22.94
N VAL A 7 12.29 8.58 -23.07
CA VAL A 7 13.19 9.62 -22.56
C VAL A 7 13.09 9.69 -21.04
N MET A 8 11.87 9.64 -20.51
CA MET A 8 11.63 9.54 -19.06
C MET A 8 10.51 8.54 -18.79
N PRO A 9 10.79 7.22 -18.82
CA PRO A 9 9.75 6.19 -18.75
C PRO A 9 9.07 6.12 -17.38
N GLY A 10 9.79 6.46 -16.32
CA GLY A 10 9.29 6.46 -14.94
C GLY A 10 9.90 5.34 -14.10
N ASN A 11 9.22 5.02 -12.99
CA ASN A 11 9.59 3.96 -12.04
C ASN A 11 11.00 4.04 -11.46
N PHE A 12 11.67 5.20 -11.49
CA PHE A 12 13.05 5.35 -11.01
C PHE A 12 13.26 4.83 -9.57
N GLY A 13 12.33 5.13 -8.65
CA GLY A 13 12.40 4.59 -7.28
C GLY A 13 12.28 3.07 -7.17
N LEU A 14 11.55 2.41 -8.08
CA LEU A 14 11.51 0.93 -8.14
C LEU A 14 12.77 0.37 -8.80
N LYS A 15 13.34 1.08 -9.79
CA LYS A 15 14.62 0.73 -10.41
C LYS A 15 15.78 0.85 -9.41
N ASP A 16 15.75 1.85 -8.53
CA ASP A 16 16.72 1.99 -7.43
C ASP A 16 16.64 0.79 -6.48
N GLN A 17 15.42 0.34 -6.14
CA GLN A 17 15.24 -0.86 -5.31
C GLN A 17 15.73 -2.12 -6.03
N ALA A 18 15.46 -2.28 -7.33
CA ALA A 18 15.98 -3.40 -8.13
C ALA A 18 17.52 -3.38 -8.19
N MET A 19 18.12 -2.20 -8.34
CA MET A 19 19.58 -2.03 -8.32
C MET A 19 20.17 -2.38 -6.94
N ALA A 20 19.51 -1.97 -5.86
CA ALA A 20 19.91 -2.35 -4.50
C ALA A 20 19.86 -3.88 -4.30
N LEU A 21 18.83 -4.55 -4.83
CA LEU A 21 18.74 -6.02 -4.79
C LEU A 21 19.82 -6.69 -5.64
N ARG A 22 20.19 -6.11 -6.78
CA ARG A 22 21.33 -6.59 -7.58
C ARG A 22 22.63 -6.46 -6.79
N TRP A 23 22.84 -5.34 -6.10
CA TRP A 23 23.99 -5.19 -5.20
C TRP A 23 23.99 -6.26 -4.10
N VAL A 24 22.83 -6.53 -3.47
CA VAL A 24 22.70 -7.62 -2.49
C VAL A 24 23.07 -8.97 -3.12
N LYS A 25 22.54 -9.27 -4.31
CA LYS A 25 22.84 -10.51 -5.05
C LYS A 25 24.35 -10.70 -5.28
N GLU A 26 25.04 -9.63 -5.63
CA GLU A 26 26.46 -9.67 -5.97
C GLU A 26 27.38 -9.64 -4.73
N ASN A 27 26.94 -9.06 -3.62
CA ASN A 27 27.83 -8.73 -2.50
C ASN A 27 27.49 -9.43 -1.18
N ILE A 28 26.25 -9.89 -0.97
CA ILE A 28 25.82 -10.35 0.37
C ILE A 28 26.59 -11.57 0.88
N ALA A 29 27.16 -12.37 -0.01
CA ALA A 29 28.03 -13.49 0.35
C ALA A 29 29.24 -13.05 1.19
N ALA A 30 29.81 -11.86 0.93
CA ALA A 30 30.92 -11.31 1.71
C ALA A 30 30.52 -10.97 3.16
N PHE A 31 29.21 -10.79 3.41
CA PHE A 31 28.64 -10.53 4.73
C PHE A 31 28.07 -11.81 5.38
N GLY A 32 28.31 -12.98 4.78
CA GLY A 32 27.81 -14.26 5.26
C GLY A 32 26.34 -14.57 4.89
N GLY A 33 25.72 -13.77 4.03
CA GLY A 33 24.37 -14.04 3.53
C GLY A 33 24.35 -14.96 2.32
N ASN A 34 23.18 -15.50 2.01
CA ASN A 34 22.97 -16.35 0.82
C ASN A 34 22.33 -15.54 -0.31
N PRO A 35 23.03 -15.25 -1.43
CA PRO A 35 22.47 -14.48 -2.54
C PRO A 35 21.34 -15.22 -3.27
N ASN A 36 21.15 -16.52 -3.03
CA ASN A 36 20.07 -17.32 -3.62
C ASN A 36 18.85 -17.48 -2.69
N SER A 37 18.85 -16.81 -1.54
CA SER A 37 17.72 -16.82 -0.61
C SER A 37 17.48 -15.42 -0.07
N VAL A 38 16.94 -14.55 -0.92
CA VAL A 38 16.65 -13.14 -0.61
C VAL A 38 15.15 -12.99 -0.36
N THR A 39 14.81 -12.48 0.82
CA THR A 39 13.43 -12.12 1.18
C THR A 39 13.31 -10.61 1.28
N VAL A 40 12.39 -10.03 0.50
CA VAL A 40 12.07 -8.60 0.56
C VAL A 40 10.84 -8.40 1.42
N PHE A 41 10.83 -7.40 2.28
CA PHE A 41 9.65 -7.05 3.05
C PHE A 41 9.48 -5.55 3.22
N GLY A 42 8.24 -5.10 3.31
CA GLY A 42 7.91 -3.69 3.46
C GLY A 42 6.47 -3.48 3.89
N GLY A 43 6.23 -2.30 4.46
CA GLY A 43 4.92 -1.82 4.89
C GLY A 43 4.41 -0.68 4.01
N SER A 44 3.08 -0.55 3.86
CA SER A 44 2.46 0.56 3.13
C SER A 44 2.97 0.66 1.67
N ALA A 45 3.45 1.83 1.23
CA ALA A 45 4.12 2.00 -0.07
C ALA A 45 5.31 1.05 -0.27
N GLY A 46 6.04 0.70 0.80
CA GLY A 46 7.10 -0.31 0.76
C GLY A 46 6.56 -1.74 0.61
N GLY A 47 5.36 -2.03 1.12
CA GLY A 47 4.65 -3.29 0.92
C GLY A 47 4.17 -3.45 -0.53
N ALA A 48 3.63 -2.37 -1.10
CA ALA A 48 3.28 -2.33 -2.53
C ALA A 48 4.53 -2.50 -3.41
N SER A 49 5.62 -1.78 -3.09
CA SER A 49 6.91 -1.93 -3.78
C SER A 49 7.45 -3.36 -3.67
N THR A 50 7.35 -3.99 -2.49
CA THR A 50 7.73 -5.40 -2.29
C THR A 50 6.93 -6.33 -3.21
N HIS A 51 5.63 -6.09 -3.37
CA HIS A 51 4.80 -6.88 -4.26
C HIS A 51 5.18 -6.65 -5.74
N PHE A 52 5.49 -5.42 -6.14
CA PHE A 52 6.05 -5.09 -7.46
C PHE A 52 7.38 -5.83 -7.73
N LEU A 53 8.31 -5.80 -6.78
CA LEU A 53 9.61 -6.47 -6.88
C LEU A 53 9.47 -8.00 -6.98
N LEU A 54 8.47 -8.59 -6.33
CA LEU A 54 8.20 -10.03 -6.43
C LEU A 54 7.83 -10.47 -7.85
N LYS A 55 7.15 -9.59 -8.60
CA LYS A 55 6.51 -9.90 -9.90
C LYS A 55 7.26 -9.34 -11.10
N SER A 56 8.07 -8.29 -10.92
CA SER A 56 8.80 -7.66 -12.03
C SER A 56 9.79 -8.65 -12.67
N PRO A 57 9.79 -8.79 -14.00
CA PRO A 57 10.82 -9.56 -14.73
C PRO A 57 12.25 -9.11 -14.41
N LEU A 58 12.44 -7.82 -14.10
CA LEU A 58 13.75 -7.24 -13.75
C LEU A 58 14.31 -7.80 -12.44
N CYS A 59 13.45 -8.37 -11.59
CA CYS A 59 13.78 -8.89 -10.27
C CYS A 59 13.60 -10.41 -10.14
N GLU A 60 13.41 -11.12 -11.26
CA GLU A 60 13.08 -12.56 -11.28
C GLU A 60 14.12 -13.42 -10.55
N ASP A 61 15.41 -13.13 -10.74
CA ASP A 61 16.53 -13.84 -10.10
C ASP A 61 17.05 -13.18 -8.81
N LEU A 62 16.48 -12.01 -8.46
CA LEU A 62 16.88 -11.19 -7.32
C LEU A 62 16.03 -11.45 -6.06
N VAL A 63 14.72 -11.70 -6.24
CA VAL A 63 13.78 -11.88 -5.12
C VAL A 63 13.33 -13.34 -5.06
N THR A 64 13.56 -14.01 -3.94
CA THR A 64 13.12 -15.40 -3.71
C THR A 64 11.75 -15.45 -3.05
N ARG A 65 11.47 -14.52 -2.14
CA ARG A 65 10.24 -14.46 -1.31
C ARG A 65 9.90 -13.02 -0.95
N ALA A 66 8.64 -12.76 -0.62
CA ALA A 66 8.18 -11.42 -0.26
C ALA A 66 7.22 -11.40 0.94
N VAL A 67 7.26 -10.30 1.70
CA VAL A 67 6.29 -10.01 2.78
C VAL A 67 5.79 -8.57 2.64
N SER A 68 4.50 -8.42 2.37
CA SER A 68 3.84 -7.15 2.06
C SER A 68 2.83 -6.79 3.15
N HIS A 69 3.20 -5.89 4.05
CA HIS A 69 2.30 -5.42 5.11
C HIS A 69 1.49 -4.21 4.65
N SER A 70 0.16 -4.27 4.77
CA SER A 70 -0.76 -3.18 4.44
C SER A 70 -0.43 -2.49 3.09
N GLY A 71 -0.12 -3.26 2.06
CA GLY A 71 0.31 -2.69 0.78
C GLY A 71 0.61 -3.75 -0.27
N THR A 72 -0.07 -3.69 -1.41
CA THR A 72 0.09 -4.59 -2.56
C THR A 72 -0.03 -3.81 -3.87
N ILE A 73 0.32 -4.40 -5.02
CA ILE A 73 -0.06 -3.86 -6.35
C ILE A 73 -1.59 -3.70 -6.42
N ASN A 74 -2.11 -2.79 -7.23
CA ASN A 74 -3.54 -2.45 -7.36
C ASN A 74 -4.17 -1.75 -6.18
N HIS A 75 -3.43 -1.27 -5.19
CA HIS A 75 -4.03 -0.24 -4.35
C HIS A 75 -4.29 1.00 -5.20
N VAL A 76 -5.42 1.69 -4.98
CA VAL A 76 -5.81 2.91 -5.73
C VAL A 76 -4.77 4.03 -5.67
N TRP A 77 -3.74 3.88 -4.84
CA TRP A 77 -2.60 4.78 -4.64
C TRP A 77 -1.25 4.20 -5.10
N SER A 78 -1.21 2.98 -5.66
CA SER A 78 0.04 2.23 -5.93
C SER A 78 0.38 2.03 -7.41
N LEU A 79 -0.55 2.30 -8.33
CA LEU A 79 -0.36 2.21 -9.78
C LEU A 79 -1.34 3.16 -10.48
N PHE A 80 -0.83 4.13 -11.24
CA PHE A 80 -1.67 5.07 -12.00
C PHE A 80 -1.52 4.86 -13.49
N ALA A 81 -2.54 5.29 -14.23
CA ALA A 81 -2.44 5.48 -15.67
C ALA A 81 -1.28 6.44 -15.97
N THR A 82 -0.40 6.03 -16.89
CA THR A 82 0.80 6.79 -17.26
C THR A 82 0.47 8.22 -17.69
N GLU A 83 -0.66 8.43 -18.37
CA GLU A 83 -1.09 9.76 -18.82
C GLU A 83 -1.43 10.70 -17.64
N ASN A 84 -1.96 10.19 -16.53
CA ASN A 84 -2.24 11.02 -15.35
C ASN A 84 -0.93 11.55 -14.76
N VAL A 85 0.05 10.65 -14.54
CA VAL A 85 1.36 11.01 -13.99
C VAL A 85 2.17 11.92 -14.93
N LYS A 86 1.99 11.73 -16.24
CA LYS A 86 2.54 12.61 -17.28
C LYS A 86 1.91 14.00 -17.22
N SER A 87 0.60 14.12 -17.05
CA SER A 87 -0.08 15.41 -16.88
C SER A 87 0.49 16.20 -15.71
N THR A 88 0.66 15.56 -14.54
CA THR A 88 1.33 16.16 -13.38
C THR A 88 2.77 16.60 -13.71
N THR A 89 3.50 15.75 -14.43
CA THR A 89 4.88 16.05 -14.89
C THR A 89 4.93 17.27 -15.80
N MET A 90 3.97 17.43 -16.72
CA MET A 90 3.90 18.59 -17.61
C MET A 90 3.54 19.89 -16.87
N ASN A 91 2.81 19.82 -15.77
CA ASN A 91 2.60 20.98 -14.90
C ASN A 91 3.91 21.41 -14.22
N VAL A 92 4.71 20.46 -13.75
CA VAL A 92 6.06 20.75 -13.22
C VAL A 92 6.94 21.40 -14.28
N VAL A 93 6.95 20.87 -15.52
CA VAL A 93 7.70 21.45 -16.66
C VAL A 93 7.32 22.91 -16.90
N LYS A 94 6.03 23.26 -16.83
CA LYS A 94 5.55 24.64 -16.97
C LYS A 94 6.01 25.52 -15.82
N LEU A 95 5.87 25.04 -14.59
CA LEU A 95 6.23 25.79 -13.37
C LEU A 95 7.72 26.07 -13.26
N THR A 96 8.57 25.19 -13.80
CA THR A 96 10.03 25.39 -13.83
C THR A 96 10.53 26.14 -15.07
N GLY A 97 9.65 26.49 -16.01
CA GLY A 97 10.05 27.12 -17.28
C GLY A 97 10.84 26.20 -18.21
N CYS A 98 10.70 24.87 -18.05
CA CYS A 98 11.43 23.87 -18.80
C CYS A 98 10.75 23.36 -20.07
N SER A 99 9.66 23.97 -20.52
CA SER A 99 9.06 23.63 -21.82
C SER A 99 10.10 23.86 -22.94
N ARG A 100 10.50 22.79 -23.64
CA ARG A 100 11.42 22.83 -24.79
C ARG A 100 10.77 22.18 -26.01
N LYS A 101 11.53 22.09 -27.11
CA LYS A 101 11.01 21.62 -28.40
C LYS A 101 10.69 20.11 -28.40
N ASP A 102 11.40 19.34 -27.59
CA ASP A 102 11.29 17.90 -27.44
C ASP A 102 11.54 17.45 -25.99
N ASN A 103 11.29 16.17 -25.70
CA ASN A 103 11.38 15.63 -24.35
C ASN A 103 12.83 15.49 -23.88
N GLU A 104 13.79 15.31 -24.79
CA GLU A 104 15.22 15.26 -24.49
C GLU A 104 15.73 16.62 -23.99
N GLU A 105 15.40 17.71 -24.68
CA GLU A 105 15.74 19.07 -24.22
C GLU A 105 14.98 19.45 -22.96
N THR A 106 13.71 19.02 -22.84
CA THR A 106 12.91 19.23 -21.63
C THR A 106 13.55 18.53 -20.43
N LEU A 107 13.98 17.28 -20.58
CA LEU A 107 14.68 16.54 -19.53
C LEU A 107 16.00 17.22 -19.13
N LYS A 108 16.81 17.65 -20.11
CA LYS A 108 18.07 18.37 -19.83
C LYS A 108 17.82 19.64 -19.02
N CYS A 109 16.80 20.42 -19.38
CA CYS A 109 16.42 21.58 -18.59
C CYS A 109 16.03 21.19 -17.16
N LEU A 110 15.18 20.18 -16.97
CA LEU A 110 14.76 19.74 -15.64
C LEU A 110 15.94 19.27 -14.77
N GLN A 111 16.95 18.65 -15.38
CA GLN A 111 18.17 18.21 -14.69
C GLN A 111 19.06 19.38 -14.22
N GLU A 112 18.90 20.58 -14.81
CA GLU A 112 19.59 21.79 -14.40
C GLU A 112 18.81 22.61 -13.34
N VAL A 113 17.53 22.27 -13.09
CA VAL A 113 16.72 22.94 -12.07
C VAL A 113 17.23 22.59 -10.68
N ASP A 114 17.35 23.60 -9.82
CA ASP A 114 17.67 23.40 -8.40
C ASP A 114 16.68 22.42 -7.74
N ALA A 115 17.20 21.47 -6.95
CA ALA A 115 16.39 20.41 -6.37
C ALA A 115 15.26 20.95 -5.46
N LYS A 116 15.48 22.04 -4.72
CA LYS A 116 14.45 22.64 -3.86
C LYS A 116 13.38 23.32 -4.71
N ALA A 117 13.77 24.02 -5.77
CA ALA A 117 12.83 24.60 -6.73
C ALA A 117 11.98 23.52 -7.42
N LEU A 118 12.59 22.40 -7.82
CA LEU A 118 11.86 21.26 -8.41
C LEU A 118 10.86 20.66 -7.43
N LEU A 119 11.24 20.44 -6.16
CA LEU A 119 10.33 19.95 -5.13
C LEU A 119 9.16 20.91 -4.87
N MET A 120 9.40 22.23 -4.88
CA MET A 120 8.34 23.23 -4.77
C MET A 120 7.38 23.17 -5.96
N ALA A 121 7.92 23.03 -7.18
CA ALA A 121 7.10 22.89 -8.39
C ALA A 121 6.25 21.61 -8.37
N ILE A 122 6.79 20.50 -7.87
CA ILE A 122 6.02 19.25 -7.66
C ILE A 122 4.86 19.49 -6.69
N GLY A 123 5.12 20.12 -5.54
CA GLY A 123 4.07 20.44 -4.57
C GLY A 123 2.98 21.34 -5.14
N GLN A 124 3.36 22.34 -5.95
CA GLN A 124 2.39 23.22 -6.63
C GLN A 124 1.58 22.48 -7.70
N ALA A 125 2.24 21.64 -8.52
CA ALA A 125 1.56 20.83 -9.53
C ALA A 125 0.53 19.87 -8.91
N GLN A 126 0.83 19.29 -7.75
CA GLN A 126 -0.10 18.46 -6.99
C GLN A 126 -1.35 19.25 -6.56
N GLN A 127 -1.16 20.47 -6.02
CA GLN A 127 -2.27 21.34 -5.60
C GLN A 127 -3.15 21.80 -6.78
N MET A 128 -2.61 21.85 -8.00
CA MET A 128 -3.39 22.15 -9.21
C MET A 128 -4.36 21.01 -9.59
N GLU A 129 -4.10 19.77 -9.15
CA GLU A 129 -4.98 18.63 -9.40
C GLU A 129 -6.02 18.50 -8.29
N ALA A 130 -5.57 18.21 -7.07
CA ALA A 130 -6.40 18.12 -5.87
C ALA A 130 -5.54 18.15 -4.61
N PRO A 131 -6.05 18.67 -3.48
CA PRO A 131 -5.30 18.71 -2.22
C PRO A 131 -4.82 17.33 -1.71
N ASP A 132 -5.52 16.26 -2.09
CA ASP A 132 -5.28 14.87 -1.70
C ASP A 132 -4.59 14.02 -2.79
N SER A 133 -4.22 14.60 -3.93
CA SER A 133 -3.58 13.87 -5.04
C SER A 133 -2.20 13.35 -4.62
N ILE A 134 -1.84 12.13 -5.02
CA ILE A 134 -0.48 11.59 -4.89
C ILE A 134 0.21 11.82 -6.25
N PRO A 135 1.20 12.73 -6.36
CA PRO A 135 1.63 13.22 -7.67
C PRO A 135 2.39 12.17 -8.50
N TYR A 136 3.08 11.24 -7.83
CA TYR A 136 3.88 10.22 -8.49
C TYR A 136 3.73 8.87 -7.81
N VAL A 137 3.33 7.89 -8.60
CA VAL A 137 3.25 6.47 -8.23
C VAL A 137 3.86 5.64 -9.38
N PRO A 138 4.07 4.33 -9.20
CA PRO A 138 4.43 3.45 -10.31
C PRO A 138 3.50 3.58 -11.53
N VAL A 139 4.07 3.41 -12.72
CA VAL A 139 3.38 3.49 -14.03
C VAL A 139 3.75 2.29 -14.90
N ILE A 140 2.97 2.07 -15.97
CA ILE A 140 3.35 1.15 -17.03
C ILE A 140 4.29 1.89 -17.99
N GLU A 141 5.51 1.38 -18.13
CA GLU A 141 6.57 1.97 -18.94
C GLU A 141 6.44 1.56 -20.42
N PRO A 142 6.86 2.42 -21.35
CA PRO A 142 6.87 2.07 -22.77
C PRO A 142 7.76 0.86 -23.06
N GLU A 143 7.31 -0.02 -23.96
CA GLU A 143 8.11 -1.17 -24.42
C GLU A 143 9.46 -0.75 -25.02
N GLY A 144 10.51 -1.50 -24.67
CA GLY A 144 11.87 -1.22 -25.11
C GLY A 144 12.48 0.03 -24.48
N SER A 145 11.97 0.49 -23.32
CA SER A 145 12.68 1.41 -22.43
C SER A 145 13.87 0.68 -21.78
N GLU A 146 14.99 1.37 -21.61
CA GLU A 146 16.16 0.81 -20.95
C GLU A 146 15.86 0.53 -19.48
N PHE A 147 16.24 -0.68 -19.01
CA PHE A 147 15.95 -1.16 -17.64
C PHE A 147 14.50 -1.00 -17.21
N ALA A 148 13.54 -1.20 -18.14
CA ALA A 148 12.12 -1.12 -17.82
C ALA A 148 11.79 -2.06 -16.65
N PHE A 149 11.17 -1.50 -15.61
CA PHE A 149 10.75 -2.24 -14.42
C PHE A 149 9.40 -2.95 -14.68
N ALA A 150 8.48 -2.27 -15.36
CA ALA A 150 7.16 -2.81 -15.70
C ALA A 150 6.68 -2.26 -17.04
N THR A 151 6.66 -3.09 -18.08
CA THR A 151 6.06 -2.76 -19.40
C THR A 151 4.62 -3.27 -19.54
N GLU A 152 4.09 -3.91 -18.51
CA GLU A 152 2.75 -4.46 -18.43
C GLU A 152 2.16 -4.18 -17.03
N ASP A 153 0.86 -4.36 -16.86
CA ASP A 153 0.26 -4.38 -15.52
C ASP A 153 0.71 -5.65 -14.77
N LEU A 154 1.69 -5.48 -13.89
CA LEU A 154 2.24 -6.57 -13.09
C LEU A 154 1.22 -7.17 -12.12
N SER A 155 0.06 -6.55 -11.90
CA SER A 155 -1.02 -7.15 -11.12
C SER A 155 -1.61 -8.40 -11.78
N MET A 156 -1.60 -8.44 -13.11
CA MET A 156 -2.12 -9.55 -13.91
C MET A 156 -1.10 -10.66 -14.15
N ARG A 157 0.18 -10.37 -13.92
CA ARG A 157 1.26 -11.35 -14.03
C ARG A 157 1.17 -12.37 -12.89
N PRO A 158 1.20 -13.69 -13.12
CA PRO A 158 1.24 -14.66 -12.02
C PRO A 158 2.62 -14.68 -11.33
N SER A 159 2.65 -15.15 -10.08
CA SER A 159 3.90 -15.47 -9.38
C SER A 159 3.74 -16.75 -8.58
N THR A 160 4.74 -17.63 -8.69
CA THR A 160 4.81 -18.91 -7.96
C THR A 160 5.69 -18.82 -6.71
N LYS A 161 6.30 -17.66 -6.46
CA LYS A 161 7.19 -17.43 -5.31
C LYS A 161 6.40 -17.35 -3.99
N PRO A 162 6.96 -17.80 -2.86
CA PRO A 162 6.31 -17.65 -1.56
C PRO A 162 6.04 -16.18 -1.21
N TRP A 163 4.83 -15.90 -0.71
CA TRP A 163 4.41 -14.54 -0.38
C TRP A 163 3.57 -14.47 0.90
N ILE A 164 3.81 -13.49 1.75
CA ILE A 164 2.93 -13.15 2.88
C ILE A 164 2.35 -11.76 2.63
N THR A 165 1.05 -11.60 2.84
CA THR A 165 0.38 -10.29 2.84
C THR A 165 -0.36 -10.06 4.15
N SER A 166 -0.54 -8.80 4.54
CA SER A 166 -1.37 -8.48 5.71
C SER A 166 -2.16 -7.20 5.57
N THR A 167 -3.17 -7.08 6.42
CA THR A 167 -3.91 -5.84 6.68
C THR A 167 -4.02 -5.59 8.17
N SER A 168 -4.47 -4.42 8.56
CA SER A 168 -4.80 -4.09 9.94
C SER A 168 -6.30 -3.95 10.15
N ASN A 169 -6.80 -4.14 11.39
CA ASN A 169 -8.20 -3.87 11.70
C ASN A 169 -8.52 -2.37 11.86
N GLY A 170 -7.51 -1.51 11.84
CA GLY A 170 -7.63 -0.06 11.87
C GLY A 170 -6.92 0.67 10.73
N GLU A 171 -6.89 0.10 9.51
CA GLU A 171 -6.36 0.82 8.32
C GLU A 171 -6.98 2.23 8.16
N TYR A 172 -8.29 2.35 8.45
CA TYR A 172 -9.06 3.60 8.42
C TYR A 172 -8.45 4.74 9.27
N GLN A 173 -7.60 4.43 10.24
CA GLN A 173 -6.95 5.45 11.06
C GLN A 173 -5.94 6.29 10.29
N LEU A 174 -5.35 5.75 9.21
CA LEU A 174 -4.48 6.53 8.32
C LEU A 174 -5.28 7.69 7.71
N PHE A 175 -6.48 7.42 7.20
CA PHE A 175 -7.33 8.45 6.63
C PHE A 175 -7.91 9.38 7.69
N LEU A 176 -8.20 8.90 8.91
CA LEU A 176 -8.61 9.78 10.01
C LEU A 176 -7.52 10.80 10.36
N HIS A 177 -6.25 10.40 10.36
CA HIS A 177 -5.14 11.33 10.55
C HIS A 177 -5.09 12.36 9.41
N TYR A 178 -5.19 11.91 8.16
CA TYR A 178 -5.27 12.81 6.99
C TYR A 178 -6.47 13.78 7.07
N ALA A 179 -7.62 13.31 7.52
CA ALA A 179 -8.82 14.12 7.66
C ALA A 179 -8.64 15.31 8.62
N THR A 180 -7.70 15.23 9.58
CA THR A 180 -7.38 16.37 10.47
C THR A 180 -6.70 17.53 9.77
N THR A 181 -6.08 17.29 8.60
CA THR A 181 -5.41 18.33 7.81
C THR A 181 -6.31 18.95 6.75
N VAL A 182 -7.50 18.38 6.54
CA VAL A 182 -8.47 18.84 5.54
C VAL A 182 -9.53 19.73 6.20
N PRO A 183 -9.94 20.85 5.58
CA PRO A 183 -10.98 21.72 6.14
C PRO A 183 -12.28 20.98 6.43
N VAL A 184 -12.89 21.23 7.59
CA VAL A 184 -14.17 20.60 7.99
C VAL A 184 -15.28 20.83 6.95
N SER A 185 -15.26 21.98 6.26
CA SER A 185 -16.20 22.32 5.19
C SER A 185 -16.16 21.34 4.02
N TYR A 186 -15.01 20.73 3.73
CA TYR A 186 -14.88 19.70 2.70
C TYR A 186 -15.75 18.48 3.03
N PHE A 187 -15.67 17.98 4.26
CA PHE A 187 -16.47 16.84 4.71
C PHE A 187 -17.96 17.17 4.86
N GLN A 188 -18.29 18.42 5.23
CA GLN A 188 -19.68 18.88 5.23
C GLN A 188 -20.26 18.86 3.81
N ASN A 189 -19.53 19.38 2.83
CA ASN A 189 -19.94 19.37 1.43
C ASN A 189 -20.07 17.93 0.89
N MET A 190 -19.10 17.06 1.21
CA MET A 190 -19.15 15.65 0.86
C MET A 190 -20.38 14.96 1.45
N SER A 191 -20.72 15.23 2.71
CA SER A 191 -21.90 14.65 3.36
C SER A 191 -23.22 15.10 2.71
N LEU A 192 -23.30 16.34 2.20
CA LEU A 192 -24.48 16.86 1.50
C LEU A 192 -24.62 16.31 0.08
N HIS A 193 -23.50 15.93 -0.56
CA HIS A 193 -23.44 15.51 -1.95
C HIS A 193 -22.83 14.10 -2.13
N LEU A 194 -23.07 13.20 -1.16
CA LEU A 194 -22.41 11.90 -1.06
C LEU A 194 -22.56 11.08 -2.36
N GLY A 195 -23.78 11.00 -2.90
CA GLY A 195 -24.04 10.22 -4.11
C GLY A 195 -23.17 10.64 -5.30
N GLY A 196 -23.08 11.95 -5.57
CA GLY A 196 -22.24 12.48 -6.65
C GLY A 196 -20.75 12.28 -6.39
N TYR A 197 -20.32 12.44 -5.13
CA TYR A 197 -18.94 12.19 -4.73
C TYR A 197 -18.52 10.73 -4.95
N LEU A 198 -19.39 9.77 -4.62
CA LEU A 198 -19.14 8.35 -4.85
C LEU A 198 -19.18 8.00 -6.35
N GLU A 199 -20.07 8.62 -7.13
CA GLU A 199 -20.07 8.46 -8.60
C GLU A 199 -18.76 8.95 -9.21
N ASP A 200 -18.23 10.08 -8.75
CA ASP A 200 -16.93 10.61 -9.20
C ASP A 200 -15.78 9.68 -8.79
N LEU A 201 -15.80 9.13 -7.57
CA LEU A 201 -14.81 8.18 -7.09
C LEU A 201 -14.77 6.92 -7.97
N ILE A 202 -15.93 6.35 -8.31
CA ILE A 202 -16.05 5.18 -9.21
C ILE A 202 -15.67 5.57 -10.64
N GLY A 203 -16.06 6.77 -11.06
CA GLY A 203 -15.81 7.32 -12.40
C GLY A 203 -14.33 7.46 -12.76
N LYS A 204 -13.44 7.52 -11.77
CA LYS A 204 -11.99 7.46 -11.97
C LYS A 204 -11.50 6.13 -12.56
N HIS A 205 -12.31 5.07 -12.44
CA HIS A 205 -11.95 3.71 -12.88
C HIS A 205 -12.89 3.15 -13.93
N ILE A 206 -14.18 3.55 -13.92
CA ILE A 206 -15.20 3.03 -14.84
C ILE A 206 -15.96 4.18 -15.51
N ALA A 207 -15.97 4.21 -16.85
CA ALA A 207 -16.66 5.23 -17.64
C ALA A 207 -18.17 4.95 -17.87
N VAL A 208 -18.70 3.85 -17.35
CA VAL A 208 -20.10 3.40 -17.57
C VAL A 208 -21.04 4.03 -16.53
N ASN A 209 -21.94 4.91 -16.97
CA ASN A 209 -22.84 5.67 -16.08
C ASN A 209 -23.73 4.80 -15.19
N SER A 210 -24.30 3.71 -15.70
CA SER A 210 -25.16 2.82 -14.90
C SER A 210 -24.40 2.17 -13.74
N ILE A 211 -23.14 1.77 -13.96
CA ILE A 211 -22.28 1.18 -12.94
C ILE A 211 -21.92 2.22 -11.87
N LYS A 212 -21.64 3.47 -12.27
CA LYS A 212 -21.37 4.56 -11.32
C LYS A 212 -22.55 4.79 -10.37
N SER A 213 -23.76 4.94 -10.91
CA SER A 213 -24.94 5.21 -10.08
C SER A 213 -25.33 4.02 -9.20
N GLU A 214 -25.27 2.78 -9.72
CA GLU A 214 -25.51 1.58 -8.93
C GLU A 214 -24.48 1.43 -7.80
N GLY A 215 -23.22 1.70 -8.10
CA GLY A 215 -22.14 1.58 -7.12
C GLY A 215 -22.14 2.64 -6.05
N SER A 216 -22.44 3.88 -6.43
CA SER A 216 -22.66 4.96 -5.49
C SER A 216 -23.74 4.57 -4.46
N ALA A 217 -24.91 4.12 -4.94
CA ALA A 217 -25.99 3.70 -4.07
C ALA A 217 -25.65 2.47 -3.20
N SER A 218 -24.83 1.54 -3.72
CA SER A 218 -24.38 0.36 -2.98
C SER A 218 -23.40 0.71 -1.86
N MET A 219 -22.41 1.56 -2.16
CA MET A 219 -21.44 2.06 -1.18
C MET A 219 -22.11 2.90 -0.09
N GLU A 220 -23.06 3.75 -0.47
CA GLU A 220 -23.85 4.53 0.49
C GLU A 220 -24.60 3.59 1.45
N ARG A 221 -25.30 2.57 0.95
CA ARG A 221 -25.97 1.57 1.81
C ARG A 221 -25.00 0.79 2.71
N ALA A 222 -23.80 0.49 2.24
CA ALA A 222 -22.84 -0.30 2.99
C ALA A 222 -22.14 0.49 4.10
N TYR A 223 -21.79 1.76 3.86
CA TYR A 223 -20.96 2.55 4.77
C TYR A 223 -21.74 3.67 5.48
N VAL A 224 -22.79 4.21 4.86
CA VAL A 224 -23.58 5.35 5.36
C VAL A 224 -25.07 5.05 5.18
N PRO A 225 -25.61 3.97 5.80
CA PRO A 225 -27.00 3.53 5.58
C PRO A 225 -28.06 4.53 6.06
N GLU A 226 -27.65 5.48 6.89
CA GLU A 226 -28.48 6.54 7.43
C GLU A 226 -27.71 7.85 7.51
N LYS A 227 -28.41 8.96 7.76
CA LYS A 227 -27.75 10.26 7.94
C LYS A 227 -26.97 10.29 9.24
N LEU A 228 -25.64 10.28 9.12
CA LEU A 228 -24.73 10.28 10.27
C LEU A 228 -24.38 11.71 10.73
N PRO A 229 -24.14 11.93 12.04
CA PRO A 229 -23.41 13.10 12.52
C PRO A 229 -22.04 13.22 11.83
N LEU A 230 -21.57 14.44 11.56
CA LEU A 230 -20.37 14.69 10.74
C LEU A 230 -19.14 13.88 11.18
N GLN A 231 -18.88 13.76 12.49
CA GLN A 231 -17.74 12.98 12.99
C GLN A 231 -17.87 11.48 12.65
N GLN A 232 -19.07 10.93 12.74
CA GLN A 232 -19.34 9.53 12.39
C GLN A 232 -19.29 9.34 10.87
N PHE A 233 -19.76 10.32 10.10
CA PHE A 233 -19.61 10.35 8.64
C PHE A 233 -18.13 10.31 8.22
N ILE A 234 -17.26 11.10 8.84
CA ILE A 234 -15.81 11.08 8.56
C ILE A 234 -15.22 9.69 8.84
N VAL A 235 -15.61 9.05 9.95
CA VAL A 235 -15.16 7.68 10.26
C VAL A 235 -15.67 6.67 9.23
N ALA A 236 -16.94 6.77 8.81
CA ALA A 236 -17.52 5.90 7.79
C ALA A 236 -16.81 6.05 6.44
N MET A 237 -16.55 7.27 6.01
CA MET A 237 -15.78 7.54 4.79
C MET A 237 -14.33 7.07 4.91
N SER A 238 -13.71 7.19 6.09
CA SER A 238 -12.36 6.65 6.32
C SER A 238 -12.31 5.13 6.16
N LYS A 239 -13.34 4.42 6.64
CA LYS A 239 -13.48 2.97 6.44
C LYS A 239 -13.67 2.63 4.98
N LEU A 240 -14.57 3.33 4.29
CA LEU A 240 -14.79 3.16 2.85
C LEU A 240 -13.48 3.32 2.07
N TYR A 241 -12.74 4.40 2.32
CA TYR A 241 -11.48 4.69 1.63
C TYR A 241 -10.38 3.66 1.90
N MET A 242 -10.26 3.19 3.14
CA MET A 242 -9.20 2.25 3.48
C MET A 242 -9.59 0.79 3.19
N ASP A 243 -10.89 0.49 3.09
CA ASP A 243 -11.36 -0.79 2.56
C ASP A 243 -11.01 -0.93 1.08
N SER A 244 -11.30 0.07 0.24
CA SER A 244 -10.84 0.09 -1.16
C SER A 244 -9.33 0.20 -1.27
N GLY A 245 -8.73 1.00 -0.39
CA GLY A 245 -7.33 1.35 -0.44
C GLY A 245 -6.39 0.30 0.13
N PHE A 246 -6.85 -0.68 0.92
CA PHE A 246 -5.99 -1.65 1.58
C PHE A 246 -6.59 -3.06 1.69
N ILE A 247 -7.82 -3.17 2.19
CA ILE A 247 -8.43 -4.48 2.46
C ILE A 247 -8.74 -5.22 1.15
N PHE A 248 -9.46 -4.56 0.26
CA PHE A 248 -9.84 -5.09 -1.05
C PHE A 248 -8.63 -5.59 -1.87
N PRO A 249 -7.62 -4.74 -2.18
CA PRO A 249 -6.51 -5.16 -3.01
C PRO A 249 -5.66 -6.26 -2.36
N ALA A 250 -5.49 -6.25 -1.02
CA ALA A 250 -4.74 -7.31 -0.34
C ALA A 250 -5.41 -8.69 -0.53
N ILE A 251 -6.73 -8.78 -0.36
CA ILE A 251 -7.44 -10.06 -0.53
C ILE A 251 -7.48 -10.46 -2.01
N LEU A 252 -7.75 -9.51 -2.93
CA LEU A 252 -7.79 -9.80 -4.36
C LEU A 252 -6.45 -10.38 -4.86
N ASN A 253 -5.34 -9.74 -4.50
CA ASN A 253 -4.02 -10.22 -4.89
C ASN A 253 -3.69 -11.56 -4.21
N ALA A 254 -4.08 -11.77 -2.95
CA ALA A 254 -3.93 -13.06 -2.28
C ALA A 254 -4.70 -14.18 -3.00
N LEU A 255 -5.92 -13.93 -3.46
CA LEU A 255 -6.71 -14.90 -4.23
C LEU A 255 -6.10 -15.19 -5.61
N LYS A 256 -5.55 -14.17 -6.29
CA LYS A 256 -4.92 -14.30 -7.62
C LYS A 256 -3.51 -14.90 -7.59
N HIS A 257 -2.80 -14.86 -6.46
CA HIS A 257 -1.42 -15.37 -6.38
C HIS A 257 -1.36 -16.90 -6.51
N GLU A 258 -0.46 -17.44 -7.32
CA GLU A 258 -0.42 -18.88 -7.64
C GLU A 258 0.50 -19.68 -6.70
N GLY A 259 1.53 -19.02 -6.15
CA GLY A 259 2.49 -19.64 -5.25
C GLY A 259 1.98 -19.88 -3.82
N PRO A 260 2.83 -20.43 -2.94
CA PRO A 260 2.56 -20.51 -1.51
C PRO A 260 2.28 -19.12 -0.94
N LYS A 261 1.17 -18.99 -0.22
CA LYS A 261 0.70 -17.69 0.28
C LYS A 261 0.12 -17.76 1.66
N TRP A 262 0.31 -16.68 2.43
CA TRP A 262 -0.27 -16.52 3.75
C TRP A 262 -0.85 -15.11 3.89
N MET A 263 -1.97 -15.02 4.61
CA MET A 263 -2.59 -13.76 4.93
C MET A 263 -2.80 -13.64 6.43
N SER A 264 -2.47 -12.48 6.99
CA SER A 264 -2.79 -12.13 8.37
C SER A 264 -3.56 -10.81 8.47
N ARG A 265 -4.27 -10.64 9.58
CA ARG A 265 -4.84 -9.36 10.00
C ARG A 265 -4.28 -8.99 11.37
N MET A 266 -3.63 -7.83 11.43
CA MET A 266 -3.13 -7.27 12.68
C MET A 266 -4.29 -6.70 13.48
N GLU A 267 -4.46 -7.19 14.70
CA GLU A 267 -5.49 -6.71 15.64
C GLU A 267 -4.90 -6.28 16.98
N TYR A 268 -3.63 -6.61 17.21
CA TYR A 268 -2.94 -6.22 18.42
C TYR A 268 -2.63 -4.73 18.43
N LYS A 269 -3.27 -4.01 19.35
CA LYS A 269 -2.94 -2.62 19.69
C LYS A 269 -1.89 -2.62 20.80
N GLY A 270 -0.66 -2.31 20.43
CA GLY A 270 0.45 -2.12 21.36
C GLY A 270 0.57 -0.67 21.84
N GLU A 271 1.66 -0.39 22.56
CA GLU A 271 1.88 0.94 23.15
C GLU A 271 2.01 2.05 22.09
N LEU A 272 2.70 1.75 20.98
CA LEU A 272 2.97 2.70 19.90
C LEU A 272 1.88 2.74 18.83
N SER A 273 0.96 1.77 18.86
CA SER A 273 -0.15 1.68 17.92
C SER A 273 -0.97 2.97 17.95
N THR A 274 -1.30 3.46 16.75
CA THR A 274 -2.26 4.56 16.52
C THR A 274 -1.88 5.89 17.17
N ARG A 275 -0.60 6.07 17.51
CA ARG A 275 -0.06 7.32 18.05
C ARG A 275 0.45 8.22 16.94
N ASP A 276 0.01 9.47 17.00
CA ASP A 276 0.57 10.52 16.17
C ASP A 276 2.07 10.75 16.51
N PRO A 277 2.97 10.72 15.51
CA PRO A 277 4.41 10.79 15.76
C PRO A 277 4.91 12.16 16.22
N ILE A 278 4.12 13.22 16.05
CA ILE A 278 4.50 14.61 16.35
C ILE A 278 3.98 15.02 17.74
N THR A 279 2.72 14.72 18.02
CA THR A 279 1.98 15.08 19.22
C THR A 279 1.97 13.98 20.28
N GLY A 280 2.18 12.72 19.88
CA GLY A 280 2.13 11.55 20.76
C GLY A 280 0.71 11.14 21.17
N ILE A 281 -0.32 11.83 20.69
CA ILE A 281 -1.73 11.57 21.00
C ILE A 281 -2.14 10.24 20.38
N GLN A 282 -2.73 9.37 21.19
CA GLN A 282 -3.22 8.06 20.75
C GLN A 282 -4.68 8.16 20.33
N ASN A 283 -5.04 7.53 19.20
CA ASN A 283 -6.43 7.41 18.81
C ASN A 283 -7.20 6.55 19.86
N PRO A 284 -8.38 7.01 20.34
CA PRO A 284 -9.18 6.28 21.32
C PRO A 284 -9.65 4.90 20.84
N ASP A 285 -9.70 4.67 19.53
CA ASP A 285 -10.14 3.40 18.96
C ASP A 285 -9.24 2.23 19.40
N LYS A 286 -9.86 1.10 19.74
CA LYS A 286 -9.19 -0.12 20.23
C LYS A 286 -8.76 -1.06 19.10
N VAL A 287 -8.12 -0.50 18.07
CA VAL A 287 -7.66 -1.23 16.88
C VAL A 287 -6.16 -1.05 16.69
N ALA A 288 -5.54 -1.98 15.95
CA ALA A 288 -4.20 -1.77 15.40
C ALA A 288 -4.28 -0.79 14.23
N GLY A 289 -3.30 0.08 14.08
CA GLY A 289 -3.23 1.07 13.02
C GLY A 289 -2.65 0.53 11.72
N HIS A 290 -2.60 1.40 10.70
CA HIS A 290 -1.99 1.11 9.41
C HIS A 290 -0.50 0.78 9.55
N ASP A 291 -0.09 -0.39 9.05
CA ASP A 291 1.30 -0.87 9.08
C ASP A 291 1.89 -0.88 10.51
N ASP A 292 1.10 -1.28 11.51
CA ASP A 292 1.55 -1.36 12.90
C ASP A 292 2.56 -2.49 13.13
N GLU A 293 2.61 -3.50 12.25
CA GLU A 293 3.56 -4.60 12.28
C GLU A 293 5.02 -4.11 12.37
N LYS A 294 5.34 -2.97 11.76
CA LYS A 294 6.69 -2.37 11.79
C LYS A 294 7.21 -2.11 13.22
N PHE A 295 6.32 -1.80 14.16
CA PHE A 295 6.70 -1.51 15.55
C PHE A 295 7.23 -2.75 16.27
N TYR A 296 6.93 -3.93 15.74
CA TYR A 296 7.29 -5.22 16.31
C TYR A 296 8.47 -5.89 15.60
N TYR A 297 8.88 -5.39 14.43
CA TYR A 297 10.11 -5.80 13.74
C TYR A 297 11.32 -4.95 14.11
N PHE A 298 11.12 -3.65 14.29
CA PHE A 298 12.21 -2.70 14.48
C PHE A 298 12.08 -1.96 15.81
N ASN A 299 13.22 -1.56 16.37
CA ASN A 299 13.26 -0.72 17.56
C ASN A 299 12.88 0.74 17.24
N TYR A 300 11.58 0.97 17.04
CA TYR A 300 11.01 2.31 16.78
C TYR A 300 11.06 3.22 18.01
N ARG A 301 11.27 2.68 19.22
CA ARG A 301 11.32 3.47 20.47
C ARG A 301 12.40 4.55 20.44
N SER A 302 13.49 4.31 19.72
CA SER A 302 14.55 5.31 19.47
C SER A 302 14.02 6.63 18.88
N ARG A 303 12.91 6.58 18.12
CA ARG A 303 12.23 7.74 17.54
C ARG A 303 11.20 8.38 18.49
N TYR A 304 10.70 7.66 19.48
CA TYR A 304 9.64 8.08 20.41
C TYR A 304 10.17 8.36 21.83
N GLN A 305 11.29 9.08 21.93
CA GLN A 305 12.00 9.30 23.21
C GLN A 305 11.14 9.97 24.30
N LYS A 306 10.16 10.79 23.90
CA LYS A 306 9.23 11.50 24.81
C LYS A 306 8.16 10.61 25.44
N ILE A 307 7.89 9.45 24.85
CA ILE A 307 6.89 8.49 25.36
C ILE A 307 7.53 7.58 26.43
N GLY A 308 8.86 7.67 26.59
CA GLY A 308 9.62 6.92 27.55
C GLY A 308 9.94 5.50 27.08
N PRO A 309 10.82 4.79 27.78
CA PRO A 309 11.00 3.37 27.59
C PRO A 309 9.84 2.62 28.26
N LYS A 310 8.87 2.06 27.51
CA LYS A 310 8.08 0.95 28.06
C LYS A 310 7.57 -0.06 27.04
N GLU A 311 8.19 -1.22 27.02
CA GLU A 311 7.74 -2.40 26.27
C GLU A 311 6.90 -3.29 27.21
N THR A 312 5.63 -3.50 26.87
CA THR A 312 4.78 -4.39 27.65
C THR A 312 5.18 -5.86 27.40
N PRO A 313 4.93 -6.77 28.35
CA PRO A 313 5.11 -8.20 28.11
C PRO A 313 4.38 -8.68 26.85
N GLU A 314 3.20 -8.10 26.56
CA GLU A 314 2.42 -8.37 25.36
C GLU A 314 3.10 -7.83 24.09
N ASP A 315 3.63 -6.60 24.09
CA ASP A 315 4.37 -6.04 22.95
C ASP A 315 5.57 -6.93 22.61
N TYR A 316 6.31 -7.34 23.64
CA TYR A 316 7.45 -8.23 23.50
C TYR A 316 7.05 -9.61 22.97
N ALA A 317 5.96 -10.18 23.48
CA ALA A 317 5.45 -11.47 23.03
C ALA A 317 5.02 -11.42 21.55
N VAL A 318 4.34 -10.36 21.13
CA VAL A 318 3.92 -10.15 19.74
C VAL A 318 5.14 -9.94 18.84
N SER A 319 6.09 -9.11 19.25
CA SER A 319 7.37 -8.92 18.54
C SER A 319 8.12 -10.23 18.35
N LYS A 320 8.24 -11.05 19.39
CA LYS A 320 8.88 -12.37 19.29
C LYS A 320 8.19 -13.28 18.28
N ARG A 321 6.85 -13.30 18.23
CA ARG A 321 6.11 -14.13 17.26
C ARG A 321 6.28 -13.60 15.84
N LEU A 322 6.09 -12.31 15.60
CA LEU A 322 6.22 -11.70 14.27
C LEU A 322 7.65 -11.86 13.71
N ILE A 323 8.68 -11.58 14.52
CA ILE A 323 10.09 -11.82 14.12
C ILE A 323 10.31 -13.30 13.82
N LYS A 324 9.74 -14.21 14.63
CA LYS A 324 9.89 -15.65 14.39
C LYS A 324 9.24 -16.08 13.07
N TYR A 325 8.05 -15.58 12.75
CA TYR A 325 7.40 -15.85 11.46
C TYR A 325 8.23 -15.32 10.29
N LEU A 326 8.71 -14.07 10.37
CA LEU A 326 9.53 -13.46 9.32
C LEU A 326 10.84 -14.24 9.09
N VAL A 327 11.55 -14.58 10.16
CA VAL A 327 12.82 -15.33 10.09
C VAL A 327 12.59 -16.76 9.58
N ASN A 328 11.57 -17.45 10.07
CA ASN A 328 11.21 -18.78 9.58
C ASN A 328 10.85 -18.71 8.08
N PHE A 329 10.05 -17.73 7.68
CA PHE A 329 9.67 -17.56 6.28
C PHE A 329 10.87 -17.26 5.39
N ALA A 330 11.79 -16.41 5.85
CA ALA A 330 13.02 -16.11 5.10
C ALA A 330 13.93 -17.33 4.93
N TYR A 331 13.96 -18.23 5.91
CA TYR A 331 14.82 -19.41 5.92
C TYR A 331 14.18 -20.63 5.22
N TYR A 332 12.91 -20.90 5.51
CA TYR A 332 12.21 -22.13 5.10
C TYR A 332 11.17 -21.90 4.00
N GLY A 333 10.78 -20.66 3.73
CA GLY A 333 9.62 -20.36 2.87
C GLY A 333 8.27 -20.71 3.49
N ASP A 334 8.22 -20.96 4.80
CA ASP A 334 7.03 -21.22 5.60
C ASP A 334 7.18 -20.45 6.92
N PRO A 335 6.22 -19.60 7.34
CA PRO A 335 6.31 -18.87 8.60
C PRO A 335 6.24 -19.80 9.84
N THR A 336 5.66 -21.00 9.68
CA THR A 336 5.49 -22.02 10.71
C THR A 336 5.89 -23.41 10.17
N PRO A 337 7.20 -23.62 9.88
CA PRO A 337 7.70 -24.88 9.33
C PRO A 337 7.42 -26.07 10.26
N PRO A 338 7.52 -27.33 9.78
CA PRO A 338 7.31 -28.52 10.61
C PRO A 338 8.09 -28.47 11.94
N GLY A 339 7.41 -28.80 13.04
CA GLY A 339 7.94 -28.66 14.40
C GLY A 339 7.68 -27.30 15.07
N SER A 340 7.03 -26.35 14.38
CA SER A 340 6.53 -25.13 15.03
C SER A 340 5.42 -25.46 16.05
N PRO A 341 5.29 -24.70 17.15
CA PRO A 341 4.29 -24.97 18.19
C PRO A 341 2.84 -24.73 17.73
N SER A 342 2.65 -23.92 16.70
CA SER A 342 1.38 -23.67 16.04
C SER A 342 1.58 -23.59 14.52
N ARG A 343 0.48 -23.77 13.78
CA ARG A 343 0.47 -23.72 12.31
C ARG A 343 -0.27 -22.48 11.83
N TRP A 344 0.40 -21.69 10.99
CA TRP A 344 -0.21 -20.68 10.13
C TRP A 344 -0.48 -21.34 8.77
N ASN A 345 -1.75 -21.69 8.52
CA ASN A 345 -2.11 -22.33 7.26
C ASN A 345 -1.95 -21.36 6.09
N GLN A 346 -1.63 -21.92 4.92
CA GLN A 346 -1.64 -21.14 3.69
C GLN A 346 -3.05 -20.61 3.42
N PHE A 347 -3.11 -19.40 2.88
CA PHE A 347 -4.36 -18.75 2.52
C PHE A 347 -4.99 -19.45 1.31
N THR A 348 -6.21 -19.94 1.47
CA THR A 348 -7.00 -20.58 0.41
C THR A 348 -8.29 -19.82 0.10
N GLY A 349 -8.45 -18.58 0.59
CA GLY A 349 -9.70 -17.84 0.48
C GLY A 349 -10.75 -18.21 1.53
N ASN A 350 -10.37 -18.82 2.66
CA ASN A 350 -11.30 -19.23 3.72
C ASN A 350 -10.89 -18.79 5.13
N GLU A 351 -9.59 -18.73 5.42
CA GLU A 351 -9.07 -18.42 6.76
C GLU A 351 -8.02 -17.31 6.68
N VAL A 352 -7.94 -16.47 7.71
CA VAL A 352 -6.91 -15.43 7.86
C VAL A 352 -6.34 -15.52 9.27
N LEU A 353 -5.01 -15.43 9.41
CA LEU A 353 -4.38 -15.44 10.72
C LEU A 353 -4.64 -14.12 11.44
N ARG A 354 -5.22 -14.16 12.64
CA ARG A 354 -5.39 -12.96 13.47
C ARG A 354 -4.22 -12.83 14.42
N ILE A 355 -3.52 -11.70 14.36
CA ILE A 355 -2.42 -11.39 15.28
C ILE A 355 -2.98 -10.63 16.47
N THR A 356 -2.90 -11.22 17.67
CA THR A 356 -3.53 -10.67 18.89
C THR A 356 -2.58 -10.63 20.09
N ALA A 357 -2.98 -10.06 21.23
CA ALA A 357 -2.13 -10.01 22.42
C ALA A 357 -1.84 -11.41 23.00
N GLN A 358 -2.86 -12.27 23.11
CA GLN A 358 -2.81 -13.52 23.86
C GLN A 358 -2.42 -14.75 23.03
N GLY A 359 -2.13 -14.57 21.74
CA GLY A 359 -1.78 -15.64 20.81
C GLY A 359 -2.48 -15.48 19.47
N ASP A 360 -1.85 -16.02 18.42
CA ASP A 360 -2.38 -15.89 17.06
C ASP A 360 -3.18 -17.14 16.71
N TYR A 361 -4.29 -16.96 16.00
CA TYR A 361 -5.16 -18.07 15.61
C TYR A 361 -5.75 -17.85 14.23
N GLN A 362 -6.01 -18.95 13.53
CA GLN A 362 -6.71 -18.93 12.26
C GLN A 362 -8.17 -18.57 12.52
N ALA A 363 -8.61 -17.45 11.96
CA ALA A 363 -10.01 -17.07 11.98
C ALA A 363 -10.82 -17.98 11.07
N ASP A 364 -12.04 -18.32 11.50
CA ASP A 364 -12.93 -19.16 10.72
C ASP A 364 -13.44 -18.48 9.43
N GLN A 365 -14.15 -19.27 8.63
CA GLN A 365 -14.75 -18.83 7.38
C GLN A 365 -15.74 -17.67 7.55
N SER A 366 -16.44 -17.57 8.69
CA SER A 366 -17.39 -16.48 8.94
C SER A 366 -16.66 -15.15 9.07
N TYR A 367 -15.53 -15.13 9.77
CA TYR A 367 -14.70 -13.94 9.88
C TYR A 367 -14.13 -13.52 8.51
N TYR A 368 -13.61 -14.49 7.73
CA TYR A 368 -13.14 -14.18 6.37
C TYR A 368 -14.28 -13.65 5.49
N GLN A 369 -15.48 -14.21 5.56
CA GLN A 369 -16.62 -13.75 4.76
C GLN A 369 -16.96 -12.28 5.02
N GLN A 370 -16.79 -11.79 6.24
CA GLN A 370 -16.98 -10.37 6.55
C GLN A 370 -15.95 -9.49 5.82
N LEU A 371 -14.70 -9.94 5.74
CA LEU A 371 -13.66 -9.27 4.96
C LEU A 371 -13.91 -9.42 3.44
N ALA A 372 -14.37 -10.58 3.00
CA ALA A 372 -14.66 -10.85 1.60
C ALA A 372 -15.90 -10.09 1.08
N ASN A 373 -16.81 -9.66 1.95
CA ASN A 373 -17.89 -8.77 1.54
C ASN A 373 -17.35 -7.45 0.97
N VAL A 374 -16.18 -6.98 1.47
CA VAL A 374 -15.45 -5.84 0.89
C VAL A 374 -15.05 -6.16 -0.55
N LEU A 375 -14.57 -7.38 -0.85
CA LEU A 375 -14.27 -7.79 -2.23
C LEU A 375 -15.49 -7.65 -3.13
N ASN A 376 -16.64 -8.18 -2.73
CA ASN A 376 -17.85 -8.15 -3.56
C ASN A 376 -18.29 -6.71 -3.86
N THR A 377 -18.19 -5.81 -2.88
CA THR A 377 -18.46 -4.39 -3.09
C THR A 377 -17.49 -3.82 -4.12
N TRP A 378 -16.18 -3.94 -3.92
CA TRP A 378 -15.22 -3.18 -4.73
C TRP A 378 -14.85 -3.83 -6.07
N PHE A 379 -14.93 -5.16 -6.19
CA PHE A 379 -14.62 -5.90 -7.42
C PHE A 379 -15.49 -5.43 -8.59
N TYR A 380 -16.78 -5.24 -8.35
CA TYR A 380 -17.73 -4.80 -9.37
C TYR A 380 -17.52 -3.32 -9.77
N TYR A 381 -17.08 -2.45 -8.85
CA TYR A 381 -16.98 -1.00 -9.10
C TYR A 381 -15.61 -0.52 -9.58
N TYR A 382 -14.54 -1.30 -9.40
CA TYR A 382 -13.22 -0.95 -9.94
C TYR A 382 -12.84 -1.70 -11.21
N GLY A 383 -13.64 -2.70 -11.63
CA GLY A 383 -13.46 -3.36 -12.91
C GLY A 383 -12.13 -4.11 -13.04
N TRP A 384 -11.52 -4.51 -11.92
CA TRP A 384 -10.28 -5.29 -11.86
C TRP A 384 -10.56 -6.78 -12.19
N ASN A 385 -11.10 -7.02 -13.39
CA ASN A 385 -11.28 -8.34 -13.97
C ASN A 385 -9.92 -8.94 -14.34
#